data_AF-A0A1H9EFE3-F1
#
_entry.id   AF-A0A1H9EFE3-F1
#
_cell.length_a   1.000
_cell.length_b   1.000
_cell.length_c   1.000
_cell.angle_alpha   90.00
_cell.angle_beta   90.00
_cell.angle_gamma   90.00
#
_symmetry.space_group_name_H-M   'P 1'
#
loop_
_entity.id
_entity.type
_entity.pdbx_description
1 polymer ?
#
loop_
_entity_poly.entity_id
_entity_poly.type
_entity_poly.pdbx_seq_one_letter_code
_entity_poly.pdbx_strand_id
1 'polypeptide(L)'
;MPRQSMHVNSNVIAAKYQQKDSQSLDIALDKLVENKENEELFGGVDEESIQNLANGIKKDGFRGVINVWDKRDGTYEIYSGHRRVRALKKIGYNKLVPCAVSPYPEKETDRQRLLLAFNIHSRGSIYAAASGKSIYITRQINLLKSILKKEGFTGNVLNEIASEFGTSVTTVKRYMRLNDCTDAVINAESEGLIPLSIASTMSTLSESVQNKTIDMIKEAVANGREFSRNELTEYIKNIKNDSTDENLENMRNELLGEIAFVNLFGDQNNEQEVEEDSIEVKPAKKTASPKNKIAKSYYDKYEASFTKFEKNISKITDENERLALKEHLTRIIKMLK
;
A
#
# COMPACT_ATOMS: atom_id res chain seq x y z
N MET A 1 4.00 -6.92 45.07
CA MET A 1 4.48 -7.02 43.67
C MET A 1 3.28 -7.23 42.76
N PRO A 2 3.04 -6.39 41.74
CA PRO A 2 2.03 -6.74 40.75
C PRO A 2 2.61 -7.90 39.93
N ARG A 3 1.89 -9.02 39.88
CA ARG A 3 2.19 -10.12 38.95
C ARG A 3 2.15 -9.51 37.54
N GLN A 4 3.30 -9.37 36.87
CA GLN A 4 3.30 -9.27 35.42
C GLN A 4 2.53 -10.50 34.92
N SER A 5 1.37 -10.30 34.29
CA SER A 5 0.74 -11.39 33.57
C SER A 5 1.79 -11.88 32.58
N MET A 6 2.25 -13.13 32.69
CA MET A 6 3.09 -13.74 31.66
C MET A 6 2.26 -13.76 30.38
N HIS A 7 2.44 -12.73 29.59
CA HIS A 7 1.83 -12.63 28.29
C HIS A 7 2.53 -13.65 27.40
N VAL A 8 1.77 -14.61 26.88
CA VAL A 8 2.33 -15.65 26.01
C VAL A 8 2.22 -15.14 24.58
N ASN A 9 3.36 -14.78 24.00
CA ASN A 9 3.47 -14.32 22.61
C ASN A 9 2.92 -15.38 21.63
N SER A 10 2.35 -14.97 20.49
CA SER A 10 1.71 -15.88 19.53
C SER A 10 2.67 -16.92 18.97
N ASN A 11 3.98 -16.62 18.90
CA ASN A 11 5.00 -17.61 18.53
C ASN A 11 5.13 -18.74 19.57
N VAL A 12 4.99 -18.41 20.86
CA VAL A 12 5.00 -19.41 21.94
C VAL A 12 3.73 -20.24 21.91
N ILE A 13 2.58 -19.62 21.61
CA ILE A 13 1.32 -20.36 21.43
C ILE A 13 1.40 -21.26 20.19
N ALA A 14 1.91 -20.77 19.07
CA ALA A 14 2.10 -21.55 17.85
C ALA A 14 3.04 -22.74 18.09
N ALA A 15 4.17 -22.53 18.78
CA ALA A 15 5.09 -23.60 19.15
C ALA A 15 4.41 -24.66 20.04
N LYS A 16 3.62 -24.24 21.04
CA LYS A 16 2.86 -25.15 21.92
C LYS A 16 1.83 -25.98 21.14
N TYR A 17 1.15 -25.39 20.16
CA TYR A 17 0.15 -26.10 19.36
C TYR A 17 0.80 -26.97 18.27
N GLN A 18 1.94 -26.56 17.69
CA GLN A 18 2.72 -27.42 16.79
C GLN A 18 3.32 -28.64 17.50
N GLN A 19 3.68 -28.51 18.78
CA GLN A 19 4.19 -29.60 19.60
C GLN A 19 3.11 -30.55 20.12
N LYS A 20 1.83 -30.18 20.06
CA LYS A 20 0.71 -31.07 20.38
C LYS A 20 0.37 -31.93 19.15
N ASP A 21 0.78 -33.19 19.17
CA ASP A 21 0.28 -34.35 18.40
C ASP A 21 -0.45 -34.01 17.09
N SER A 22 0.25 -33.38 16.14
CA SER A 22 -0.33 -33.17 14.81
C SER A 22 -0.35 -34.51 14.07
N GLN A 23 -1.54 -35.01 13.75
CA GLN A 23 -1.72 -36.27 13.03
C GLN A 23 -1.72 -36.01 11.52
N SER A 24 -1.03 -36.86 10.75
CA SER A 24 -1.10 -36.82 9.28
C SER A 24 -2.29 -37.65 8.83
N LEU A 25 -3.28 -37.02 8.20
CA LEU A 25 -4.49 -37.67 7.69
C LEU A 25 -4.76 -37.23 6.24
N ASP A 26 -5.22 -38.17 5.43
CA ASP A 26 -5.68 -37.90 4.07
C ASP A 26 -7.19 -37.61 4.08
N ILE A 27 -7.55 -36.36 3.79
CA ILE A 27 -8.91 -35.83 3.98
C ILE A 27 -9.56 -35.50 2.64
N ALA A 28 -10.83 -35.86 2.49
CA ALA A 28 -11.60 -35.51 1.30
C ALA A 28 -11.81 -33.98 1.21
N LEU A 29 -11.70 -33.43 0.00
CA LEU A 29 -11.69 -31.99 -0.24
C LEU A 29 -12.99 -31.28 0.20
N ASP A 30 -14.11 -31.98 0.17
CA ASP A 30 -15.43 -31.51 0.61
C ASP A 30 -15.53 -31.34 2.14
N LYS A 31 -14.71 -32.05 2.91
CA LYS A 31 -14.63 -31.91 4.37
C LYS A 31 -13.76 -30.74 4.82
N LEU A 32 -13.03 -30.10 3.90
CA LEU A 32 -12.16 -28.95 4.18
C LEU A 32 -12.95 -27.64 4.10
N VAL A 33 -13.10 -26.98 5.25
CA VAL A 33 -13.84 -25.74 5.44
C VAL A 33 -12.86 -24.57 5.56
N GLU A 34 -13.16 -23.46 4.88
CA GLU A 34 -12.35 -22.25 5.00
C GLU A 34 -12.64 -21.53 6.33
N ASN A 35 -11.58 -21.01 6.96
CA ASN A 35 -11.75 -20.13 8.09
C ASN A 35 -12.34 -18.79 7.62
N LYS A 36 -13.44 -18.36 8.21
CA LYS A 36 -14.21 -17.17 7.81
C LYS A 36 -13.42 -15.86 7.93
N GLU A 37 -12.47 -15.79 8.86
CA GLU A 37 -11.67 -14.60 9.12
C GLU A 37 -10.46 -14.50 8.18
N ASN A 38 -10.08 -15.58 7.48
CA ASN A 38 -8.86 -15.59 6.65
C ASN A 38 -8.88 -14.53 5.54
N GLU A 39 -10.01 -14.39 4.84
CA GLU A 39 -10.12 -13.44 3.73
C GLU A 39 -10.10 -11.99 4.21
N GLU A 40 -10.77 -11.71 5.33
CA GLU A 40 -10.76 -10.39 5.93
C GLU A 40 -9.35 -9.99 6.39
N LEU A 41 -8.60 -10.92 7.01
CA LEU A 41 -7.30 -10.66 7.64
C LEU A 41 -6.12 -10.67 6.67
N PHE A 42 -6.11 -11.55 5.67
CA PHE A 42 -4.97 -11.76 4.78
C PHE A 42 -5.27 -11.42 3.32
N GLY A 43 -6.50 -11.00 3.05
CA GLY A 43 -7.01 -10.71 1.73
C GLY A 43 -7.50 -11.92 0.97
N GLY A 44 -8.37 -11.61 0.00
CA GLY A 44 -8.69 -12.52 -1.08
C GLY A 44 -7.40 -12.92 -1.78
N VAL A 45 -7.28 -14.21 -2.09
CA VAL A 45 -6.20 -14.68 -2.95
C VAL A 45 -6.52 -14.17 -4.35
N ASP A 46 -5.59 -13.46 -4.97
CA ASP A 46 -5.76 -13.02 -6.34
C ASP A 46 -6.06 -14.24 -7.26
N GLU A 47 -7.09 -14.10 -8.10
CA GLU A 47 -7.63 -15.23 -8.88
C GLU A 47 -6.58 -15.79 -9.85
N GLU A 48 -5.69 -14.93 -10.35
CA GLU A 48 -4.56 -15.28 -11.20
C GLU A 48 -3.59 -16.23 -10.48
N SER A 49 -3.26 -15.95 -9.22
CA SER A 49 -2.39 -16.76 -8.36
C SER A 49 -3.03 -18.09 -7.97
N ILE A 50 -4.36 -18.13 -7.79
CA ILE A 50 -5.09 -19.39 -7.67
C ILE A 50 -4.97 -20.16 -8.98
N GLN A 51 -5.19 -19.51 -10.12
CA GLN A 51 -5.16 -20.14 -11.44
C GLN A 51 -3.77 -20.71 -11.77
N ASN A 52 -2.71 -19.95 -11.49
CA ASN A 52 -1.33 -20.38 -11.69
C ASN A 52 -0.99 -21.60 -10.83
N LEU A 53 -1.43 -21.60 -9.57
CA LEU A 53 -1.25 -22.76 -8.69
C LEU A 53 -2.07 -23.98 -9.15
N ALA A 54 -3.31 -23.76 -9.60
CA ALA A 54 -4.17 -24.80 -10.17
C ALA A 54 -3.55 -25.45 -11.42
N ASN A 55 -2.98 -24.65 -12.32
CA ASN A 55 -2.26 -25.12 -13.49
C ASN A 55 -1.02 -25.94 -13.11
N GLY A 56 -0.24 -25.48 -12.12
CA GLY A 56 0.90 -26.22 -11.58
C GLY A 56 0.49 -27.57 -10.99
N ILE A 57 -0.57 -27.61 -10.19
CA ILE A 57 -1.09 -28.85 -9.60
C ILE A 57 -1.58 -29.83 -10.69
N LYS A 58 -2.24 -29.34 -11.74
CA LYS A 58 -2.66 -30.18 -12.88
C LYS A 58 -1.46 -30.81 -13.59
N LYS A 59 -0.35 -30.07 -13.73
CA LYS A 59 0.85 -30.52 -14.44
C LYS A 59 1.70 -31.48 -13.60
N ASP A 60 1.98 -31.09 -12.35
CA ASP A 60 3.04 -31.71 -11.53
C ASP A 60 2.49 -32.51 -10.34
N GLY A 61 1.16 -32.53 -10.17
CA GLY A 61 0.46 -33.11 -9.02
C GLY A 61 0.42 -32.18 -7.81
N PHE A 62 -0.45 -32.50 -6.84
CA PHE A 62 -0.47 -31.79 -5.56
C PHE A 62 0.75 -32.16 -4.71
N ARG A 63 1.44 -31.14 -4.17
CA ARG A 63 2.59 -31.31 -3.28
C ARG A 63 2.40 -30.52 -1.99
N GLY A 64 2.88 -31.09 -0.89
CA GLY A 64 2.86 -30.49 0.45
C GLY A 64 1.63 -30.88 1.28
N VAL A 65 1.45 -30.19 2.40
CA VAL A 65 0.45 -30.52 3.43
C VAL A 65 -0.43 -29.32 3.75
N ILE A 66 -1.74 -29.52 3.91
CA ILE A 66 -2.67 -28.49 4.43
C ILE A 66 -2.74 -28.61 5.94
N ASN A 67 -2.66 -27.49 6.66
CA ASN A 67 -2.78 -27.53 8.12
C ASN A 67 -4.19 -27.16 8.52
N VAL A 68 -4.83 -28.04 9.30
CA VAL A 68 -6.24 -27.95 9.64
C VAL A 68 -6.49 -28.24 11.12
N TRP A 69 -7.57 -27.66 11.65
CA TRP A 69 -8.12 -28.02 12.94
C TRP A 69 -9.29 -28.99 12.78
N ASP A 70 -9.33 -30.04 13.60
CA ASP A 70 -10.47 -30.96 13.66
C ASP A 70 -11.61 -30.37 14.48
N LYS A 71 -12.69 -29.94 13.80
CA LYS A 71 -13.87 -29.33 14.44
C LYS A 71 -14.72 -30.32 15.26
N ARG A 72 -14.38 -31.62 15.26
CA ARG A 72 -15.10 -32.70 15.95
C ARG A 72 -16.53 -32.93 15.46
N ASP A 73 -16.91 -32.32 14.34
CA ASP A 73 -18.21 -32.48 13.66
C ASP A 73 -18.08 -33.22 12.31
N GLY A 74 -16.91 -33.81 12.05
CA GLY A 74 -16.57 -34.47 10.78
C GLY A 74 -16.00 -33.54 9.71
N THR A 75 -15.90 -32.24 10.00
CA THR A 75 -15.26 -31.24 9.14
C THR A 75 -13.95 -30.72 9.71
N TYR A 76 -13.10 -30.17 8.84
CA TYR A 76 -11.77 -29.69 9.19
C TYR A 76 -11.60 -28.25 8.74
N GLU A 77 -11.29 -27.35 9.67
CA GLU A 77 -11.09 -25.94 9.36
C GLU A 77 -9.65 -25.66 8.97
N ILE A 78 -9.44 -25.00 7.84
CA ILE A 78 -8.11 -24.66 7.34
C ILE A 78 -7.58 -23.46 8.13
N TYR A 79 -6.40 -23.60 8.73
CA TYR A 79 -5.66 -22.46 9.31
C TYR A 79 -4.39 -22.11 8.51
N SER A 80 -3.91 -23.03 7.66
CA SER A 80 -2.86 -22.73 6.68
C SER A 80 -3.01 -23.60 5.44
N GLY A 81 -3.03 -22.96 4.26
CA GLY A 81 -3.19 -23.65 2.98
C GLY A 81 -4.40 -23.24 2.14
N HIS A 82 -5.14 -22.19 2.52
CA HIS A 82 -6.33 -21.70 1.79
C HIS A 82 -6.17 -21.65 0.26
N ARG A 83 -5.09 -21.03 -0.24
CA ARG A 83 -4.74 -20.97 -1.68
C ARG A 83 -4.71 -22.33 -2.37
N ARG A 84 -4.10 -23.32 -1.72
CA ARG A 84 -3.97 -24.69 -2.23
C ARG A 84 -5.34 -25.36 -2.30
N VAL A 85 -6.16 -25.21 -1.26
CA VAL A 85 -7.53 -25.77 -1.25
C VAL A 85 -8.40 -25.13 -2.34
N ARG A 86 -8.37 -23.80 -2.50
CA ARG A 86 -9.09 -23.12 -3.59
C ARG A 86 -8.64 -23.61 -4.97
N ALA A 87 -7.33 -23.76 -5.18
CA ALA A 87 -6.78 -24.31 -6.42
C ALA A 87 -7.23 -25.76 -6.68
N LEU A 88 -7.23 -26.61 -5.65
CA LEU A 88 -7.73 -28.00 -5.74
C LEU A 88 -9.22 -28.05 -6.09
N LYS A 89 -10.04 -27.19 -5.48
CA LYS A 89 -11.47 -27.05 -5.81
C LYS A 89 -11.65 -26.62 -7.27
N LYS A 90 -10.88 -25.63 -7.73
CA LYS A 90 -10.94 -25.10 -9.09
C LYS A 90 -10.66 -26.16 -10.18
N ILE A 91 -9.80 -27.12 -9.89
CA ILE A 91 -9.45 -28.19 -10.85
C ILE A 91 -10.35 -29.43 -10.71
N GLY A 92 -11.33 -29.42 -9.80
CA GLY A 92 -12.17 -30.59 -9.52
C GLY A 92 -11.38 -31.76 -8.94
N TYR A 93 -10.41 -31.48 -8.07
CA TYR A 93 -9.54 -32.52 -7.50
C TYR A 93 -10.36 -33.54 -6.69
N ASN A 94 -10.30 -34.81 -7.11
CA ASN A 94 -11.13 -35.90 -6.59
C ASN A 94 -10.37 -36.90 -5.69
N LYS A 95 -9.08 -36.65 -5.42
CA LYS A 95 -8.28 -37.47 -4.50
C LYS A 95 -8.31 -36.89 -3.09
N LEU A 96 -7.95 -37.71 -2.11
CA LEU A 96 -7.73 -37.24 -0.75
C LEU A 96 -6.55 -36.26 -0.71
N VAL A 97 -6.62 -35.30 0.21
CA VAL A 97 -5.65 -34.23 0.40
C VAL A 97 -4.86 -34.51 1.68
N PRO A 98 -3.52 -34.60 1.60
CA PRO A 98 -2.67 -34.73 2.78
C PRO A 98 -2.80 -33.53 3.72
N CYS A 99 -3.20 -33.79 4.96
CA CYS A 99 -3.44 -32.78 5.98
C CYS A 99 -2.68 -33.09 7.28
N ALA A 100 -2.11 -32.05 7.89
CA ALA A 100 -1.64 -32.06 9.26
C ALA A 100 -2.80 -31.56 10.14
N VAL A 101 -3.32 -32.46 10.97
CA VAL A 101 -4.50 -32.24 11.79
C VAL A 101 -4.09 -31.95 13.20
N SER A 102 -4.41 -30.75 13.67
CA SER A 102 -4.23 -30.33 15.06
C SER A 102 -5.57 -30.28 15.79
N PRO A 103 -5.59 -30.42 17.13
CA PRO A 103 -6.80 -30.23 17.91
C PRO A 103 -7.39 -28.82 17.71
N TYR A 104 -8.71 -28.71 17.55
CA TYR A 104 -9.39 -27.42 17.47
C TYR A 104 -9.26 -26.68 18.81
N PRO A 105 -8.64 -25.48 18.84
CA PRO A 105 -8.52 -24.69 20.07
C PRO A 105 -9.92 -24.33 20.57
N GLU A 106 -10.21 -24.52 21.86
CA GLU A 106 -11.54 -24.26 22.41
C GLU A 106 -11.81 -22.76 22.55
N LYS A 107 -10.79 -21.98 22.88
CA LYS A 107 -10.87 -20.53 23.03
C LYS A 107 -10.74 -19.83 21.68
N GLU A 108 -11.64 -18.89 21.40
CA GLU A 108 -11.60 -18.06 20.19
C GLU A 108 -10.30 -17.26 20.06
N THR A 109 -9.84 -16.65 21.16
CA THR A 109 -8.59 -15.88 21.17
C THR A 109 -7.37 -16.73 20.79
N ASP A 110 -7.36 -18.01 21.19
CA ASP A 110 -6.29 -18.94 20.82
C ASP A 110 -6.34 -19.26 19.33
N ARG A 111 -7.54 -19.50 18.77
CA ARG A 111 -7.73 -19.71 17.32
C ARG A 111 -7.22 -18.52 16.52
N GLN A 112 -7.67 -17.31 16.89
CA GLN A 112 -7.29 -16.07 16.23
C GLN A 112 -5.77 -15.82 16.31
N ARG A 113 -5.15 -16.03 17.47
CA ARG A 113 -3.68 -15.93 17.62
C ARG A 113 -2.93 -16.91 16.75
N LEU A 114 -3.35 -18.16 16.72
CA LEU A 114 -2.70 -19.18 15.91
C LEU A 114 -2.83 -18.84 14.42
N LEU A 115 -4.02 -18.42 13.99
CA LEU A 115 -4.26 -17.97 12.62
C LEU A 115 -3.31 -16.83 12.24
N LEU A 116 -3.14 -15.83 13.11
CA LEU A 116 -2.15 -14.77 12.96
C LEU A 116 -0.72 -15.31 12.91
N ALA A 117 -0.27 -16.08 13.91
CA ALA A 117 1.10 -16.58 14.01
C ALA A 117 1.53 -17.39 12.79
N PHE A 118 0.65 -18.25 12.27
CA PHE A 118 0.97 -19.10 11.12
C PHE A 118 1.03 -18.34 9.78
N ASN A 119 0.43 -17.15 9.69
CA ASN A 119 0.27 -16.42 8.43
C ASN A 119 0.98 -15.05 8.40
N ILE A 120 1.31 -14.44 9.54
CA ILE A 120 2.05 -13.16 9.61
C ILE A 120 3.40 -13.27 8.90
N HIS A 121 4.16 -14.37 9.03
CA HIS A 121 5.48 -14.45 8.39
C HIS A 121 5.44 -14.90 6.92
N SER A 122 4.38 -15.59 6.50
CA SER A 122 4.29 -16.20 5.16
C SER A 122 3.48 -15.38 4.15
N ARG A 123 2.49 -14.60 4.60
CA ARG A 123 1.55 -13.86 3.76
C ARG A 123 1.32 -12.42 4.20
N GLY A 124 1.39 -12.16 5.51
CA GLY A 124 1.10 -10.87 6.13
C GLY A 124 2.32 -10.14 6.67
N SER A 125 3.53 -10.48 6.20
CA SER A 125 4.71 -9.88 6.81
C SER A 125 4.70 -8.41 6.43
N ILE A 126 4.96 -7.55 7.41
CA ILE A 126 5.01 -6.10 7.19
C ILE A 126 6.03 -5.71 6.11
N TYR A 127 6.96 -6.63 5.80
CA TYR A 127 7.97 -6.55 4.76
C TYR A 127 7.49 -7.08 3.39
N ALA A 128 6.54 -8.02 3.36
CA ALA A 128 5.90 -8.52 2.14
C ALA A 128 4.82 -7.57 1.60
N ALA A 129 4.48 -6.51 2.35
CA ALA A 129 3.46 -5.51 2.03
C ALA A 129 3.80 -4.55 0.88
N ALA A 130 4.79 -4.85 0.04
CA ALA A 130 5.24 -3.99 -1.05
C ALA A 130 4.21 -3.77 -2.18
N SER A 131 3.01 -4.37 -2.10
CA SER A 131 2.05 -4.45 -3.20
C SER A 131 0.63 -4.14 -2.75
N GLY A 132 0.43 -3.12 -1.90
CA GLY A 132 -0.92 -2.62 -1.66
C GLY A 132 -1.80 -3.51 -0.78
N LYS A 133 -1.21 -4.06 0.27
CA LYS A 133 -1.88 -4.97 1.23
C LYS A 133 -1.91 -4.40 2.63
N SER A 134 -1.71 -3.08 2.76
CA SER A 134 -1.54 -2.45 4.07
C SER A 134 -2.79 -2.53 4.93
N ILE A 135 -3.98 -2.49 4.33
CA ILE A 135 -5.25 -2.64 5.06
C ILE A 135 -5.37 -4.00 5.77
N TYR A 136 -4.85 -5.07 5.17
CA TYR A 136 -4.86 -6.41 5.78
C TYR A 136 -3.97 -6.45 7.03
N ILE A 137 -2.81 -5.82 6.97
CA ILE A 137 -1.94 -5.66 8.14
C ILE A 137 -2.64 -4.83 9.22
N THR A 138 -3.34 -3.76 8.84
CA THR A 138 -4.15 -2.96 9.79
C THR A 138 -5.22 -3.81 10.48
N ARG A 139 -5.93 -4.67 9.75
CA ARG A 139 -6.92 -5.61 10.31
C ARG A 139 -6.27 -6.63 11.26
N GLN A 140 -5.12 -7.19 10.90
CA GLN A 140 -4.35 -8.10 11.77
C GLN A 140 -3.91 -7.40 13.06
N ILE A 141 -3.42 -6.15 12.97
CA ILE A 141 -3.06 -5.32 14.14
C ILE A 141 -4.28 -5.07 15.03
N ASN A 142 -5.42 -4.72 14.44
CA ASN A 142 -6.66 -4.48 15.18
C ASN A 142 -7.16 -5.75 15.88
N LEU A 143 -7.07 -6.90 15.22
CA LEU A 143 -7.41 -8.20 15.79
C LEU A 143 -6.52 -8.51 16.99
N LEU A 144 -5.19 -8.41 16.83
CA LEU A 144 -4.26 -8.64 17.94
C LEU A 144 -4.54 -7.69 19.11
N LYS A 145 -4.76 -6.39 18.83
CA LYS A 145 -5.16 -5.41 19.85
C LYS A 145 -6.43 -5.82 20.60
N SER A 146 -7.44 -6.36 19.89
CA SER A 146 -8.67 -6.87 20.47
C SER A 146 -8.44 -8.10 21.35
N ILE A 147 -7.60 -9.04 20.90
CA ILE A 147 -7.20 -10.23 21.66
C ILE A 147 -6.50 -9.82 22.96
N LEU A 148 -5.49 -8.95 22.89
CA LEU A 148 -4.76 -8.44 24.05
C LEU A 148 -5.71 -7.84 25.10
N LYS A 149 -6.72 -7.08 24.65
CA LYS A 149 -7.75 -6.52 25.53
C LYS A 149 -8.61 -7.59 26.19
N LYS A 150 -9.06 -8.60 25.43
CA LYS A 150 -9.87 -9.72 25.94
C LYS A 150 -9.09 -10.60 26.93
N GLU A 151 -7.79 -10.74 26.73
CA GLU A 151 -6.87 -11.46 27.63
C GLU A 151 -6.52 -10.66 28.90
N GLY A 152 -6.96 -9.41 29.01
CA GLY A 152 -6.66 -8.55 30.15
C GLY A 152 -5.18 -8.15 30.22
N PHE A 153 -4.50 -8.05 29.08
CA PHE A 153 -3.10 -7.64 29.03
C PHE A 153 -2.92 -6.23 29.61
N THR A 154 -2.02 -6.10 30.59
CA THR A 154 -1.77 -4.84 31.33
C THR A 154 -0.51 -4.10 30.88
N GLY A 155 0.26 -4.66 29.95
CA GLY A 155 1.48 -4.05 29.43
C GLY A 155 1.22 -3.01 28.33
N ASN A 156 2.31 -2.54 27.70
CA ASN A 156 2.21 -1.64 26.56
C ASN A 156 1.78 -2.41 25.30
N VAL A 157 0.50 -2.29 24.97
CA VAL A 157 -0.15 -2.95 23.82
C VAL A 157 0.60 -2.70 22.51
N LEU A 158 1.08 -1.48 22.25
CA LEU A 158 1.76 -1.17 21.00
C LEU A 158 3.15 -1.81 20.91
N ASN A 159 3.86 -1.94 22.04
CA ASN A 159 5.14 -2.63 22.08
C ASN A 159 4.97 -4.14 21.83
N GLU A 160 3.91 -4.74 22.40
CA GLU A 160 3.63 -6.16 22.17
C GLU A 160 3.30 -6.44 20.70
N ILE A 161 2.42 -5.62 20.11
CA ILE A 161 2.11 -5.72 18.68
C ILE A 161 3.38 -5.51 17.83
N ALA A 162 4.22 -4.53 18.15
CA ALA A 162 5.46 -4.31 17.41
C ALA A 162 6.41 -5.52 17.49
N SER A 163 6.50 -6.16 18.66
CA SER A 163 7.28 -7.39 18.89
C SER A 163 6.74 -8.57 18.06
N GLU A 164 5.43 -8.81 18.10
CA GLU A 164 4.75 -9.87 17.34
C GLU A 164 4.96 -9.74 15.83
N PHE A 165 4.92 -8.52 15.30
CA PHE A 165 5.14 -8.24 13.89
C PHE A 165 6.61 -8.05 13.50
N GLY A 166 7.54 -8.12 14.46
CA GLY A 166 8.98 -7.93 14.22
C GLY A 166 9.31 -6.56 13.61
N THR A 167 8.66 -5.50 14.11
CA THR A 167 8.74 -4.14 13.56
C THR A 167 8.81 -3.07 14.65
N SER A 168 8.88 -1.79 14.27
CA SER A 168 8.86 -0.67 15.22
C SER A 168 7.43 -0.23 15.54
N VAL A 169 7.24 0.31 16.76
CA VAL A 169 5.97 0.93 17.19
C VAL A 169 5.53 2.04 16.23
N THR A 170 6.48 2.80 15.68
CA THR A 170 6.21 3.84 14.69
C THR A 170 5.60 3.25 13.41
N THR A 171 6.07 2.07 12.99
CA THR A 171 5.51 1.37 11.83
C THR A 171 4.11 0.86 12.13
N VAL A 172 3.89 0.22 13.29
CA VAL A 172 2.55 -0.20 13.74
C VAL A 172 1.57 0.96 13.73
N LYS A 173 1.95 2.11 14.30
CA LYS A 173 1.13 3.33 14.30
C LYS A 173 0.79 3.80 12.89
N ARG A 174 1.72 3.68 11.94
CA ARG A 174 1.50 4.09 10.54
C ARG A 174 0.39 3.26 9.89
N TYR A 175 0.39 1.94 10.07
CA TYR A 175 -0.68 1.06 9.59
C TYR A 175 -2.01 1.34 10.29
N MET A 176 -1.99 1.53 11.62
CA MET A 176 -3.22 1.83 12.38
C MET A 176 -3.94 3.09 11.91
N ARG A 177 -3.23 4.07 11.35
CA ARG A 177 -3.85 5.28 10.77
C ARG A 177 -4.74 5.00 9.56
N LEU A 178 -4.57 3.86 8.89
CA LEU A 178 -5.46 3.47 7.79
C LEU A 178 -6.90 3.19 8.27
N ASN A 179 -7.12 3.00 9.57
CA ASN A 179 -8.47 2.90 10.13
C ASN A 179 -9.27 4.21 9.96
N ASP A 180 -8.58 5.35 9.80
CA ASP A 180 -9.19 6.67 9.64
C ASP A 180 -9.16 7.13 8.16
N CYS A 181 -8.86 6.22 7.23
CA CYS A 181 -8.80 6.49 5.80
C CYS A 181 -10.07 5.99 5.10
N THR A 182 -10.51 6.71 4.06
CA THR A 182 -11.62 6.27 3.20
C THR A 182 -11.22 5.12 2.28
N ASP A 183 -12.21 4.42 1.72
CA ASP A 183 -11.98 3.36 0.72
C ASP A 183 -11.20 3.88 -0.49
N ALA A 184 -11.40 5.14 -0.90
CA ALA A 184 -10.64 5.75 -1.99
C ALA A 184 -9.14 5.77 -1.71
N VAL A 185 -8.74 6.13 -0.47
CA VAL A 185 -7.34 6.15 -0.03
C VAL A 185 -6.78 4.73 0.08
N ILE A 186 -7.56 3.80 0.65
CA ILE A 186 -7.15 2.40 0.79
C ILE A 186 -6.94 1.76 -0.59
N ASN A 187 -7.85 1.99 -1.54
CA ASN A 187 -7.75 1.46 -2.89
C ASN A 187 -6.57 2.09 -3.65
N ALA A 188 -6.36 3.41 -3.52
CA ALA A 188 -5.21 4.08 -4.12
C ALA A 188 -3.87 3.53 -3.58
N GLU A 189 -3.78 3.21 -2.28
CA GLU A 189 -2.59 2.51 -1.74
C GLU A 189 -2.48 1.08 -2.26
N SER A 190 -3.62 0.40 -2.37
CA SER A 190 -3.68 -1.00 -2.83
C SER A 190 -3.25 -1.15 -4.29
N GLU A 191 -3.58 -0.17 -5.13
CA GLU A 191 -3.23 -0.09 -6.54
C GLU A 191 -1.78 0.42 -6.75
N GLY A 192 -1.10 0.86 -5.69
CA GLY A 192 0.24 1.43 -5.77
C GLY A 192 0.29 2.89 -6.25
N LEU A 193 -0.86 3.55 -6.41
CA LEU A 193 -0.96 4.97 -6.78
C LEU A 193 -0.33 5.88 -5.72
N ILE A 194 -0.49 5.53 -4.45
CA ILE A 194 0.14 6.23 -3.32
C ILE A 194 0.84 5.25 -2.38
N PRO A 195 1.99 5.60 -1.79
CA PRO A 195 2.62 4.73 -0.81
C PRO A 195 1.94 4.85 0.56
N LEU A 196 2.05 3.82 1.40
CA LEU A 196 1.53 3.79 2.78
C LEU A 196 1.81 5.07 3.59
N SER A 197 2.97 5.71 3.42
CA SER A 197 3.28 6.95 4.16
C SER A 197 2.35 8.11 3.81
N ILE A 198 1.93 8.18 2.55
CA ILE A 198 1.01 9.20 2.02
C ILE A 198 -0.39 8.88 2.54
N ALA A 199 -0.87 7.64 2.35
CA ALA A 199 -2.16 7.19 2.89
C ALA A 199 -2.28 7.45 4.41
N SER A 200 -1.24 7.13 5.18
CA SER A 200 -1.16 7.35 6.63
C SER A 200 -1.15 8.84 7.04
N THR A 201 -0.83 9.75 6.13
CA THR A 201 -0.88 11.21 6.37
C THR A 201 -2.26 11.77 6.01
N MET A 202 -2.90 11.20 4.98
CA MET A 202 -4.28 11.53 4.58
C MET A 202 -5.30 11.26 5.68
N SER A 203 -5.01 10.32 6.59
CA SER A 203 -5.81 10.05 7.79
C SER A 203 -6.00 11.27 8.71
N THR A 204 -5.26 12.36 8.50
CA THR A 204 -5.41 13.61 9.25
C THR A 204 -6.37 14.61 8.58
N LEU A 205 -6.91 14.27 7.41
CA LEU A 205 -7.88 15.05 6.64
C LEU A 205 -9.29 14.48 6.84
N SER A 206 -10.32 15.30 6.61
CA SER A 206 -11.71 14.82 6.61
C SER A 206 -11.98 13.90 5.42
N GLU A 207 -12.97 13.01 5.54
CA GLU A 207 -13.30 12.03 4.48
C GLU A 207 -13.57 12.68 3.11
N SER A 208 -14.28 13.80 3.09
CA SER A 208 -14.54 14.57 1.87
C SER A 208 -13.25 15.05 1.20
N VAL A 209 -12.33 15.61 2.00
CA VAL A 209 -11.04 16.11 1.51
C VAL A 209 -10.14 14.95 1.06
N GLN A 210 -10.15 13.82 1.77
CA GLN A 210 -9.44 12.61 1.35
C GLN A 210 -9.87 12.18 -0.06
N ASN A 211 -11.19 12.04 -0.28
CA ASN A 211 -11.73 11.61 -1.58
C ASN A 211 -11.36 12.59 -2.70
N LYS A 212 -11.60 13.89 -2.51
CA LYS A 212 -11.24 14.93 -3.50
C LYS A 212 -9.75 14.92 -3.84
N THR A 213 -8.90 14.71 -2.83
CA THR A 213 -7.44 14.62 -3.03
C THR A 213 -7.07 13.41 -3.88
N ILE A 214 -7.67 12.24 -3.62
CA ILE A 214 -7.44 11.04 -4.44
C ILE A 214 -7.93 11.24 -5.87
N ASP A 215 -9.11 11.82 -6.07
CA ASP A 215 -9.65 12.08 -7.40
C ASP A 215 -8.73 12.99 -8.21
N MET A 216 -8.21 14.06 -7.58
CA MET A 216 -7.23 14.96 -8.19
C MET A 216 -5.92 14.23 -8.57
N ILE A 217 -5.40 13.36 -7.70
CA ILE A 217 -4.20 12.57 -8.00
C ILE A 217 -4.47 11.61 -9.16
N LYS A 218 -5.60 10.89 -9.15
CA LYS A 218 -6.00 9.96 -10.20
C LYS A 218 -6.14 10.67 -11.55
N GLU A 219 -6.76 11.84 -11.57
CA GLU A 219 -6.89 12.66 -12.77
C GLU A 219 -5.53 13.05 -13.34
N ALA A 220 -4.62 13.53 -12.49
CA ALA A 220 -3.27 13.88 -12.95
C ALA A 220 -2.50 12.68 -13.51
N VAL A 221 -2.54 11.53 -12.84
CA VAL A 221 -1.88 10.31 -13.32
C VAL A 221 -2.50 9.82 -14.63
N ALA A 222 -3.82 9.90 -14.77
CA ALA A 222 -4.51 9.57 -16.02
C ALA A 222 -4.09 10.48 -17.19
N ASN A 223 -3.68 11.72 -16.90
CA ASN A 223 -3.13 12.66 -17.88
C ASN A 223 -1.60 12.55 -18.04
N GLY A 224 -0.97 11.48 -17.55
CA GLY A 224 0.45 11.18 -17.76
C GLY A 224 1.41 11.78 -16.74
N ARG A 225 0.91 12.36 -15.65
CA ARG A 225 1.76 12.87 -14.57
C ARG A 225 2.28 11.74 -13.69
N GLU A 226 3.57 11.76 -13.44
CA GLU A 226 4.17 10.97 -12.36
C GLU A 226 4.41 11.84 -11.13
N PHE A 227 4.22 11.27 -9.95
CA PHE A 227 4.47 11.97 -8.69
C PHE A 227 5.62 11.31 -7.92
N SER A 228 6.57 12.12 -7.50
CA SER A 228 7.50 11.71 -6.45
C SER A 228 6.79 11.68 -5.09
N ARG A 229 7.32 10.87 -4.18
CA ARG A 229 6.83 10.80 -2.80
C ARG A 229 6.90 12.16 -2.07
N ASN A 230 7.91 12.98 -2.37
CA ASN A 230 8.09 14.27 -1.73
C ASN A 230 7.01 15.27 -2.18
N GLU A 231 6.70 15.29 -3.48
CA GLU A 231 5.61 16.11 -4.02
C GLU A 231 4.28 15.73 -3.38
N LEU A 232 3.92 14.44 -3.35
CA LEU A 232 2.68 14.00 -2.68
C LEU A 232 2.63 14.41 -1.21
N THR A 233 3.78 14.39 -0.52
CA THR A 233 3.88 14.81 0.88
C THR A 233 3.61 16.32 1.02
N GLU A 234 4.17 17.12 0.12
CA GLU A 234 3.98 18.58 0.11
C GLU A 234 2.55 18.97 -0.28
N TYR A 235 1.98 18.32 -1.30
CA TYR A 235 0.57 18.49 -1.67
C TYR A 235 -0.37 18.24 -0.50
N ILE A 236 -0.23 17.10 0.19
CA ILE A 236 -1.07 16.78 1.35
C ILE A 236 -0.87 17.78 2.48
N LYS A 237 0.36 18.26 2.68
CA LYS A 237 0.64 19.28 3.70
C LYS A 237 -0.04 20.61 3.37
N ASN A 238 -0.04 21.03 2.10
CA ASN A 238 -0.71 22.25 1.65
C ASN A 238 -2.24 22.12 1.81
N ILE A 239 -2.82 20.99 1.39
CA ILE A 239 -4.24 20.66 1.60
C ILE A 239 -4.61 20.68 3.08
N LYS A 240 -3.74 20.19 3.94
CA LYS A 240 -3.98 20.21 5.39
C LYS A 240 -3.99 21.61 5.98
N ASN A 241 -3.17 22.51 5.45
CA ASN A 241 -3.10 23.90 5.92
C ASN A 241 -4.32 24.70 5.46
N ASP A 242 -4.81 24.44 4.25
CA ASP A 242 -6.03 25.02 3.70
C ASP A 242 -6.84 23.93 2.99
N SER A 243 -7.87 23.42 3.67
CA SER A 243 -8.73 22.35 3.15
C SER A 243 -10.00 22.88 2.49
N THR A 244 -10.05 24.16 2.11
CA THR A 244 -11.20 24.73 1.41
C THR A 244 -11.35 24.16 0.00
N ASP A 245 -12.60 24.12 -0.48
CA ASP A 245 -12.89 23.67 -1.84
C ASP A 245 -12.23 24.58 -2.90
N GLU A 246 -12.11 25.89 -2.61
CA GLU A 246 -11.40 26.84 -3.46
C GLU A 246 -9.91 26.49 -3.58
N ASN A 247 -9.24 26.20 -2.46
CA ASN A 247 -7.83 25.80 -2.49
C ASN A 247 -7.62 24.47 -3.24
N LEU A 248 -8.48 23.48 -3.00
CA LEU A 248 -8.43 22.20 -3.72
C LEU A 248 -8.59 22.38 -5.23
N GLU A 249 -9.54 23.22 -5.66
CA GLU A 249 -9.75 23.52 -7.08
C GLU A 249 -8.57 24.30 -7.69
N ASN A 250 -7.99 25.25 -6.94
CA ASN A 250 -6.81 25.99 -7.38
C ASN A 250 -5.61 25.05 -7.58
N MET A 251 -5.33 24.16 -6.62
CA MET A 251 -4.26 23.17 -6.73
C MET A 251 -4.50 22.20 -7.89
N ARG A 252 -5.74 21.75 -8.10
CA ARG A 252 -6.13 20.92 -9.24
C ARG A 252 -5.85 21.62 -10.57
N ASN A 253 -6.22 22.90 -10.68
CA ASN A 253 -6.00 23.69 -11.89
C ASN A 253 -4.50 23.92 -12.17
N GLU A 254 -3.70 24.17 -11.13
CA GLU A 254 -2.24 24.27 -11.23
C GLU A 254 -1.65 22.96 -11.76
N LEU A 255 -2.08 21.84 -11.20
CA LEU A 255 -1.65 20.49 -11.58
C LEU A 255 -1.92 20.19 -13.06
N LEU A 256 -3.13 20.51 -13.53
CA LEU A 256 -3.54 20.34 -14.93
C LEU A 256 -2.78 21.29 -15.86
N GLY A 257 -2.53 22.52 -15.43
CA GLY A 257 -1.73 23.50 -16.18
C GLY A 257 -0.29 23.02 -16.40
N GLU A 258 0.34 22.45 -15.36
CA GLU A 258 1.67 21.85 -15.47
C GLU A 258 1.69 20.69 -16.47
N ILE A 259 0.68 19.82 -16.43
CA ILE A 259 0.56 18.69 -17.37
C ILE A 259 0.36 19.18 -18.80
N ALA A 260 -0.54 20.14 -19.02
CA ALA A 260 -0.78 20.72 -20.34
C ALA A 260 0.50 21.36 -20.91
N PHE A 261 1.27 22.06 -20.07
CA PHE A 261 2.55 22.63 -20.46
C PHE A 261 3.56 21.56 -20.88
N VAL A 262 3.71 20.49 -20.09
CA VAL A 262 4.60 19.37 -20.44
C VAL A 262 4.14 18.69 -21.73
N ASN A 263 2.84 18.46 -21.93
CA ASN A 263 2.35 17.84 -23.16
C ASN A 263 2.52 18.72 -24.41
N LEU A 264 2.45 20.04 -24.26
CA LEU A 264 2.62 21.00 -25.37
C LEU A 264 4.09 21.26 -25.72
N PHE A 265 5.02 21.13 -24.75
CA PHE A 265 6.40 21.57 -24.90
C PHE A 265 7.46 20.51 -24.53
N GLY A 266 7.04 19.36 -24.02
CA GLY A 266 7.88 18.28 -23.51
C GLY A 266 8.28 17.28 -24.58
N ASP A 267 8.90 17.75 -25.67
CA ASP A 267 9.95 16.99 -26.38
C ASP A 267 10.80 17.96 -27.22
N GLN A 268 11.89 18.48 -26.64
CA GLN A 268 12.95 19.18 -27.39
C GLN A 268 14.36 18.88 -26.88
N ASN A 269 14.58 17.79 -26.14
CA ASN A 269 15.91 17.41 -25.66
C ASN A 269 16.34 15.99 -26.09
N ASN A 270 15.93 15.54 -27.27
CA ASN A 270 16.45 14.30 -27.84
C ASN A 270 16.70 14.38 -29.34
N GLU A 271 17.52 15.34 -29.77
CA GLU A 271 18.22 15.27 -31.07
C GLU A 271 19.72 15.55 -30.87
N GLN A 272 20.48 14.44 -30.84
CA GLN A 272 21.88 14.22 -31.24
C GLN A 272 22.93 15.34 -31.13
N GLU A 273 23.99 15.10 -30.36
CA GLU A 273 25.39 15.33 -30.79
C GLU A 273 26.30 14.22 -30.21
N VAL A 274 26.67 13.22 -31.03
CA VAL A 274 27.99 12.97 -31.66
C VAL A 274 29.04 12.34 -30.72
N GLU A 275 29.55 11.17 -31.15
CA GLU A 275 30.73 10.48 -30.64
C GLU A 275 31.98 11.38 -30.66
N GLU A 276 32.73 11.42 -29.56
CA GLU A 276 34.20 11.51 -29.61
C GLU A 276 34.83 10.91 -28.33
N ASP A 277 35.72 9.95 -28.54
CA ASP A 277 36.51 9.25 -27.52
C ASP A 277 37.47 10.19 -26.76
N SER A 278 37.57 10.03 -25.43
CA SER A 278 38.82 9.67 -24.73
C SER A 278 38.73 9.78 -23.20
N ILE A 279 39.58 8.96 -22.56
CA ILE A 279 39.63 8.51 -21.16
C ILE A 279 40.29 9.54 -20.23
N GLU A 280 39.80 9.74 -18.99
CA GLU A 280 40.61 9.64 -17.74
C GLU A 280 39.82 9.86 -16.44
N VAL A 281 40.36 9.32 -15.34
CA VAL A 281 39.71 9.02 -14.06
C VAL A 281 40.29 9.87 -12.89
N LYS A 282 39.38 10.41 -12.05
CA LYS A 282 39.50 10.84 -10.60
C LYS A 282 40.29 12.14 -10.26
N PRO A 283 40.16 12.73 -9.03
CA PRO A 283 39.30 12.43 -7.86
C PRO A 283 38.57 13.65 -7.20
N ALA A 284 37.82 13.37 -6.12
CA ALA A 284 37.03 14.29 -5.29
C ALA A 284 37.78 15.40 -4.53
N LYS A 285 37.09 16.54 -4.29
CA LYS A 285 37.12 17.50 -3.13
C LYS A 285 36.44 18.82 -3.59
N LYS A 286 35.76 19.67 -2.83
CA LYS A 286 35.70 20.03 -1.40
C LYS A 286 34.41 20.84 -1.15
N THR A 287 33.95 20.82 0.09
CA THR A 287 32.92 21.66 0.72
C THR A 287 33.08 23.17 0.47
N ALA A 288 31.99 23.87 0.15
CA ALA A 288 31.88 25.33 0.22
C ALA A 288 30.62 25.75 1.00
N SER A 289 30.81 26.70 1.93
CA SER A 289 29.83 27.28 2.85
C SER A 289 28.81 28.22 2.17
N PRO A 290 27.66 28.51 2.81
CA PRO A 290 26.46 28.98 2.11
C PRO A 290 26.51 30.48 1.84
N LYS A 291 26.48 30.85 0.55
CA LYS A 291 26.14 32.22 0.13
C LYS A 291 24.61 32.35 0.13
N ASN A 292 24.08 33.31 0.87
CA ASN A 292 22.68 33.74 0.80
C ASN A 292 22.30 34.00 -0.67
N LYS A 293 21.55 33.08 -1.28
CA LYS A 293 20.93 33.28 -2.58
C LYS A 293 19.52 33.78 -2.33
N ILE A 294 19.23 35.00 -2.78
CA ILE A 294 17.87 35.50 -2.92
C ILE A 294 17.10 34.47 -3.76
N ALA A 295 16.05 33.89 -3.19
CA ALA A 295 15.22 32.92 -3.89
C ALA A 295 14.50 33.65 -5.03
N LYS A 296 14.95 33.43 -6.26
CA LYS A 296 14.25 33.87 -7.47
C LYS A 296 12.84 33.30 -7.46
N SER A 297 11.83 34.14 -7.71
CA SER A 297 10.44 33.70 -7.91
C SER A 297 10.38 32.66 -9.02
N TYR A 298 9.36 31.81 -9.03
CA TYR A 298 9.11 30.89 -10.14
C TYR A 298 9.01 31.67 -11.46
N TYR A 299 8.40 32.86 -11.45
CA TYR A 299 8.39 33.76 -12.61
C TYR A 299 9.80 34.13 -13.08
N ASP A 300 10.69 34.54 -12.16
CA ASP A 300 12.06 34.96 -12.46
C ASP A 300 12.93 33.82 -13.03
N LYS A 301 12.57 32.56 -12.74
CA LYS A 301 13.27 31.38 -13.28
C LYS A 301 12.85 31.06 -14.71
N TYR A 302 11.65 31.44 -15.12
CA TYR A 302 11.02 31.02 -16.37
C TYR A 302 10.54 32.18 -17.26
N GLU A 303 10.91 33.43 -16.95
CA GLU A 303 10.54 34.65 -17.69
C GLU A 303 10.83 34.57 -19.20
N ALA A 304 11.98 34.01 -19.59
CA ALA A 304 12.34 33.81 -20.99
C ALA A 304 11.39 32.83 -21.71
N SER A 305 10.90 31.81 -21.00
CA SER A 305 9.95 30.83 -21.51
C SER A 305 8.55 31.42 -21.68
N PHE A 306 8.10 32.27 -20.74
CA PHE A 306 6.84 33.02 -20.87
C PHE A 306 6.87 33.99 -22.07
N THR A 307 7.97 34.72 -22.25
CA THR A 307 8.17 35.63 -23.39
C THR A 307 8.11 34.87 -24.73
N LYS A 308 8.68 33.67 -24.78
CA LYS A 308 8.62 32.80 -25.96
C LYS A 308 7.20 32.26 -26.20
N PHE A 309 6.46 31.97 -25.14
CA PHE A 309 5.07 31.52 -25.19
C PHE A 309 4.12 32.62 -25.71
N GLU A 310 4.26 33.87 -25.25
CA GLU A 310 3.53 35.02 -25.79
C GLU A 310 3.74 35.18 -27.31
N LYS A 311 4.98 34.95 -27.77
CA LYS A 311 5.36 34.98 -29.19
C LYS A 311 4.81 33.80 -29.99
N ASN A 312 4.42 32.70 -29.36
CA ASN A 312 3.82 31.55 -30.02
C ASN A 312 2.29 31.63 -30.04
N ILE A 313 1.67 32.10 -28.96
CA ILE A 313 0.24 32.49 -28.94
C ILE A 313 -0.07 33.49 -30.06
N SER A 314 0.84 34.42 -30.36
CA SER A 314 0.63 35.41 -31.42
C SER A 314 0.59 34.81 -32.83
N LYS A 315 1.01 33.55 -33.01
CA LYS A 315 1.01 32.82 -34.29
C LYS A 315 -0.21 31.93 -34.50
N ILE A 316 -1.05 31.75 -33.48
CA ILE A 316 -2.28 30.95 -33.58
C ILE A 316 -3.29 31.70 -34.46
N THR A 317 -3.82 31.03 -35.48
CA THR A 317 -4.76 31.60 -36.46
C THR A 317 -6.21 31.56 -36.00
N ASP A 318 -6.57 30.62 -35.11
CA ASP A 318 -7.88 30.59 -34.47
C ASP A 318 -7.95 31.66 -33.35
N GLU A 319 -8.89 32.60 -33.51
CA GLU A 319 -8.99 33.77 -32.64
C GLU A 319 -9.55 33.43 -31.24
N ASN A 320 -10.44 32.44 -31.16
CA ASN A 320 -11.05 32.01 -29.90
C ASN A 320 -10.04 31.23 -29.05
N GLU A 321 -9.29 30.32 -29.68
CA GLU A 321 -8.23 29.55 -29.04
C GLU A 321 -7.08 30.46 -28.57
N ARG A 322 -6.68 31.41 -29.42
CA ARG A 322 -5.68 32.43 -29.07
C ARG A 322 -6.11 33.28 -27.88
N LEU A 323 -7.39 33.68 -27.81
CA LEU A 323 -7.91 34.49 -26.72
C LEU A 323 -7.95 33.71 -25.40
N ALA A 324 -8.42 32.47 -25.43
CA ALA A 324 -8.45 31.59 -24.25
C ALA A 324 -7.05 31.36 -23.66
N LEU A 325 -6.05 31.10 -24.53
CA LEU A 325 -4.66 30.91 -24.11
C LEU A 325 -4.01 32.19 -23.56
N LYS A 326 -4.36 33.36 -24.11
CA LYS A 326 -3.93 34.66 -23.57
C LYS A 326 -4.51 34.94 -22.19
N GLU A 327 -5.80 34.69 -22.00
CA GLU A 327 -6.44 34.88 -20.70
C GLU A 327 -5.83 33.94 -19.65
N HIS A 328 -5.56 32.70 -20.03
CA HIS A 328 -4.93 31.72 -19.15
C HIS A 328 -3.50 32.12 -18.75
N LEU A 329 -2.68 32.54 -19.73
CA LEU A 329 -1.34 33.07 -19.47
C LEU A 329 -1.36 34.28 -18.53
N THR A 330 -2.31 35.19 -18.74
CA THR A 330 -2.47 36.40 -17.93
C THR A 330 -2.80 36.05 -16.48
N ARG A 331 -3.64 35.03 -16.25
CA ARG A 331 -3.95 34.52 -14.89
C ARG A 331 -2.73 33.91 -14.22
N ILE A 332 -1.97 33.07 -14.94
CA ILE A 332 -0.73 32.44 -14.44
C ILE A 332 0.29 33.53 -14.05
N ILE A 333 0.54 34.52 -14.91
CA ILE A 333 1.48 35.61 -14.63
C ILE A 333 1.04 36.45 -13.42
N LYS A 334 -0.27 36.66 -13.24
CA LYS A 334 -0.82 37.41 -12.10
C LYS A 334 -0.69 36.65 -10.76
N MET A 335 -0.68 35.32 -10.79
CA MET A 335 -0.50 34.48 -9.60
C MET A 335 0.96 34.32 -9.17
N LEU A 336 1.91 34.52 -10.10
CA LEU A 336 3.35 34.31 -9.86
C LEU A 336 4.14 35.60 -9.53
N LYS A 337 3.50 36.77 -9.61
CA LYS A 337 4.04 38.09 -9.25
C LYS A 337 3.59 38.51 -7.86
#